data_AF-A0A7R9K6N9-F1
#
_entry.id   AF-A0A7R9K6N9-F1
#
_cell.length_a   1.000
_cell.length_b   1.000
_cell.length_c   1.000
_cell.angle_alpha   90.00
_cell.angle_beta   90.00
_cell.angle_gamma   90.00
#
_symmetry.space_group_name_H-M   'P 1'
#
loop_
_entity.id
_entity.type
_entity.pdbx_description
1 polymer ?
#
loop_
_entity_poly.entity_id
_entity_poly.type
_entity_poly.pdbx_seq_one_letter_code
_entity_poly.pdbx_strand_id
1 'polypeptide(L)'
;MIPAGDQTRDLQARNRGRLCEPNLKKSTSAIVIESQDINSCSPLSTNHGEMDTSDFYQNDLGLINKVSELTGQGLPELVAMHHKVLRVFSRGISNFKLVDVSPEVSRALAERQPVLALESTIITHGMPYPRNLEMAESVEQIVREQGAVPATIGIIGGRVKVGLERDSMVELAILKTPAVKTSRRDFPYVLSKGLNGGTTVSGTIIVANLVGIKVFATGGIGGVHRGGEVSMDVSADLTELGRNPVTVVSSGVKSILDIGRTLEYLESQGVCVATYGPTKDFPSFYTPCSPHQAPYHVESPKEAAGLIHSLLELGLKSGVLLGVPVPGQFSMAGEEIEAAIDAAVAEAEQKNITGKEVTPYILSRVSALTSGKSLDTNVALMLNNAKVGAQIAVELQRLTSPSSSSSVSPGFQPSSTVRSPPGAPVVIGGSILDCTVRIKEDSIKNQEKGRRTIGSPRKRWMDQAQKDMEDKGADWRQVAEGEVWRDRQECKRRGLETSG
;
A
#
# COMPACT_ATOMS: atom_id res chain seq x y z
N MET A 1 -24.36 52.11 9.24
CA MET A 1 -23.77 53.46 9.38
C MET A 1 -22.25 53.32 9.36
N ILE A 2 -21.53 54.36 8.95
CA ILE A 2 -20.05 54.45 8.87
C ILE A 2 -19.66 55.78 9.56
N PRO A 3 -18.45 55.96 10.14
CA PRO A 3 -17.18 56.12 9.42
C PRO A 3 -16.14 55.03 9.77
N ALA A 4 -15.14 54.66 8.97
CA ALA A 4 -14.35 55.36 7.95
C ALA A 4 -13.27 56.31 8.53
N GLY A 5 -12.01 55.85 8.50
CA GLY A 5 -10.81 56.63 8.78
C GLY A 5 -9.77 56.34 7.70
N ASP A 6 -9.73 57.18 6.66
CA ASP A 6 -8.85 57.06 5.49
C ASP A 6 -7.63 57.99 5.65
N GLN A 7 -6.44 57.44 5.44
CA GLN A 7 -5.27 58.22 5.02
C GLN A 7 -4.52 57.44 3.93
N THR A 8 -4.75 57.86 2.69
CA THR A 8 -4.02 57.46 1.49
C THR A 8 -3.23 58.65 0.92
N ARG A 9 -2.28 58.37 0.01
CA ARG A 9 -1.38 59.31 -0.72
C ARG A 9 -0.14 59.81 0.06
N ASP A 10 1.05 59.94 -0.54
CA ASP A 10 1.50 59.50 -1.88
C ASP A 10 3.04 59.37 -1.99
N LEU A 11 3.53 59.03 -3.20
CA LEU A 11 4.92 59.08 -3.73
C LEU A 11 5.76 57.79 -3.76
N GLN A 12 5.50 56.98 -4.79
CA GLN A 12 6.46 56.56 -5.83
C GLN A 12 7.94 56.32 -5.47
N ALA A 13 8.43 55.07 -5.62
CA ALA A 13 9.19 54.60 -6.82
C ALA A 13 10.21 53.46 -6.59
N ARG A 14 10.24 52.48 -7.52
CA ARG A 14 11.25 51.40 -7.73
C ARG A 14 11.27 50.29 -6.63
N ASN A 15 11.59 49.01 -6.91
CA ASN A 15 12.11 48.37 -8.14
C ASN A 15 11.48 46.95 -8.39
N ARG A 16 11.98 46.16 -9.37
CA ARG A 16 11.22 45.09 -10.09
C ARG A 16 11.53 43.61 -9.77
N GLY A 17 10.51 42.74 -9.94
CA GLY A 17 10.61 41.34 -10.44
C GLY A 17 10.36 40.21 -9.42
N ARG A 18 9.82 39.03 -9.76
CA ARG A 18 9.33 38.45 -11.05
C ARG A 18 8.12 37.50 -10.84
N LEU A 19 7.40 37.18 -11.92
CA LEU A 19 6.29 36.21 -12.04
C LEU A 19 6.84 34.78 -12.35
N CYS A 20 6.35 33.68 -11.76
CA CYS A 20 5.15 32.86 -12.05
C CYS A 20 5.18 32.05 -13.38
N GLU A 21 5.03 30.72 -13.30
CA GLU A 21 4.80 29.77 -14.41
C GLU A 21 3.69 28.74 -14.04
N PRO A 22 2.86 28.27 -15.00
CA PRO A 22 1.87 27.21 -14.76
C PRO A 22 2.06 25.89 -15.58
N ASN A 23 1.43 24.83 -15.06
CA ASN A 23 1.18 23.47 -15.60
C ASN A 23 1.14 23.24 -17.14
N LEU A 24 1.56 22.04 -17.61
CA LEU A 24 0.64 20.96 -18.07
C LEU A 24 1.30 19.57 -18.34
N LYS A 25 0.57 18.62 -18.95
CA LYS A 25 0.61 17.14 -18.75
C LYS A 25 1.07 16.28 -19.97
N LYS A 26 1.65 15.07 -19.69
CA LYS A 26 1.55 13.75 -20.44
C LYS A 26 2.17 13.63 -21.88
N SER A 27 2.47 12.45 -22.49
CA SER A 27 2.73 11.02 -22.08
C SER A 27 2.65 10.07 -23.31
N THR A 28 3.40 8.97 -23.59
CA THR A 28 4.60 8.20 -23.10
C THR A 28 4.88 7.06 -24.14
N SER A 29 6.05 6.37 -24.28
CA SER A 29 6.35 5.06 -24.99
C SER A 29 7.21 4.88 -26.30
N ALA A 30 8.02 3.80 -26.25
CA ALA A 30 8.56 2.80 -27.23
C ALA A 30 9.28 3.07 -28.59
N ILE A 31 10.50 2.49 -28.72
CA ILE A 31 11.08 1.82 -29.93
C ILE A 31 11.88 0.56 -29.47
N VAL A 32 12.08 -0.41 -30.38
CA VAL A 32 12.81 -1.70 -30.26
C VAL A 32 14.33 -1.55 -29.99
N ILE A 33 14.97 -2.60 -29.45
CA ILE A 33 16.44 -2.74 -29.34
C ILE A 33 16.88 -4.04 -30.03
N GLU A 34 17.84 -3.95 -30.95
CA GLU A 34 18.60 -5.10 -31.47
C GLU A 34 19.91 -5.28 -30.69
N SER A 35 20.45 -6.51 -30.70
CA SER A 35 21.64 -6.89 -29.94
C SER A 35 22.94 -6.73 -30.73
N GLN A 36 23.99 -6.17 -30.10
CA GLN A 36 25.38 -6.51 -30.47
C GLN A 36 26.36 -6.30 -29.29
N ASP A 37 27.09 -7.38 -29.01
CA ASP A 37 28.44 -7.53 -28.48
C ASP A 37 29.04 -6.48 -27.51
N ILE A 38 29.40 -6.97 -26.31
CA ILE A 38 30.53 -6.44 -25.52
C ILE A 38 31.42 -7.63 -25.15
N ASN A 39 32.72 -7.51 -25.43
CA ASN A 39 33.73 -8.51 -25.12
C ASN A 39 35.01 -7.80 -24.63
N SER A 40 35.77 -8.40 -23.68
CA SER A 40 36.89 -7.80 -22.93
C SER A 40 36.50 -6.61 -22.00
N CYS A 41 37.07 -6.37 -20.81
CA CYS A 41 38.33 -6.82 -20.20
C CYS A 41 38.18 -7.23 -18.70
N SER A 42 39.25 -7.85 -18.17
CA SER A 42 39.35 -8.48 -16.84
C SER A 42 39.92 -7.55 -15.72
N PRO A 43 40.01 -7.96 -14.44
CA PRO A 43 39.88 -7.04 -13.29
C PRO A 43 41.18 -6.60 -12.59
N LEU A 44 41.04 -5.69 -11.63
CA LEU A 44 41.96 -5.42 -10.52
C LEU A 44 41.23 -5.48 -9.17
N SER A 45 41.96 -5.73 -8.08
CA SER A 45 41.43 -6.23 -6.80
C SER A 45 41.56 -5.24 -5.63
N THR A 46 40.75 -5.41 -4.57
CA THR A 46 41.25 -5.81 -3.22
C THR A 46 40.13 -6.02 -2.18
N ASN A 47 40.18 -7.21 -1.57
CA ASN A 47 39.77 -7.67 -0.23
C ASN A 47 38.90 -6.79 0.68
N HIS A 48 37.82 -7.36 1.23
CA HIS A 48 37.84 -7.94 2.60
C HIS A 48 36.54 -8.70 2.96
N GLY A 49 36.65 -9.75 3.77
CA GLY A 49 35.54 -10.34 4.53
C GLY A 49 34.80 -11.50 3.85
N GLU A 50 35.37 -12.70 3.93
CA GLU A 50 34.66 -13.93 3.59
C GLU A 50 33.67 -14.30 4.71
N MET A 51 32.47 -14.73 4.33
CA MET A 51 31.52 -15.43 5.18
C MET A 51 31.00 -16.61 4.36
N ASP A 52 31.02 -17.82 4.92
CA ASP A 52 30.94 -19.04 4.12
C ASP A 52 29.54 -19.25 3.50
N THR A 53 29.46 -19.30 2.17
CA THR A 53 28.23 -19.50 1.41
C THR A 53 28.12 -20.89 0.79
N SER A 54 29.05 -21.80 1.08
CA SER A 54 29.20 -23.08 0.35
C SER A 54 27.97 -23.99 0.39
N ASP A 55 27.27 -24.08 1.52
CA ASP A 55 26.10 -24.97 1.68
C ASP A 55 24.84 -24.49 0.92
N PHE A 56 24.70 -23.19 0.62
CA PHE A 56 23.47 -22.69 -0.01
C PHE A 56 23.41 -22.98 -1.51
N TYR A 57 24.55 -23.15 -2.19
CA TYR A 57 24.61 -23.29 -3.64
C TYR A 57 24.39 -24.72 -4.18
N GLN A 58 24.58 -25.77 -3.37
CA GLN A 58 24.58 -27.14 -3.89
C GLN A 58 23.20 -27.62 -4.36
N ASN A 59 22.12 -27.22 -3.67
CA ASN A 59 20.76 -27.64 -4.05
C ASN A 59 20.25 -26.92 -5.32
N ASP A 60 20.53 -25.63 -5.47
CA ASP A 60 20.11 -24.86 -6.66
C ASP A 60 20.86 -25.30 -7.93
N LEU A 61 22.15 -25.65 -7.83
CA LEU A 61 22.91 -26.19 -8.96
C LEU A 61 22.27 -27.44 -9.57
N GLY A 62 21.69 -28.32 -8.74
CA GLY A 62 20.96 -29.50 -9.21
C GLY A 62 19.72 -29.15 -10.03
N LEU A 63 19.02 -28.07 -9.69
CA LEU A 63 17.84 -27.60 -10.41
C LEU A 63 18.23 -26.86 -11.69
N ILE A 64 19.22 -25.95 -11.62
CA ILE A 64 19.68 -25.13 -12.75
C ILE A 64 20.31 -26.00 -13.85
N ASN A 65 21.12 -27.01 -13.48
CA ASN A 65 21.66 -27.97 -14.45
C ASN A 65 20.53 -28.71 -15.20
N LYS A 66 19.50 -29.17 -14.48
CA LYS A 66 18.37 -29.90 -15.07
C LYS A 66 17.49 -29.02 -15.96
N VAL A 67 17.38 -27.72 -15.66
CA VAL A 67 16.73 -26.74 -16.54
C VAL A 67 17.61 -26.40 -17.76
N SER A 68 18.94 -26.40 -17.62
CA SER A 68 19.87 -26.22 -18.74
C SER A 68 19.81 -27.41 -19.71
N GLU A 69 19.77 -28.65 -19.21
CA GLU A 69 19.53 -29.87 -20.02
C GLU A 69 18.18 -29.82 -20.76
N LEU A 70 17.12 -29.30 -20.14
CA LEU A 70 15.77 -29.24 -20.71
C LEU A 70 15.54 -28.07 -21.67
N THR A 71 16.30 -26.98 -21.57
CA THR A 71 16.12 -25.77 -22.40
C THR A 71 17.22 -25.56 -23.44
N GLY A 72 18.37 -26.23 -23.30
CA GLY A 72 19.55 -26.01 -24.16
C GLY A 72 20.24 -24.66 -23.96
N GLN A 73 19.82 -23.86 -22.97
CA GLN A 73 20.40 -22.55 -22.66
C GLN A 73 21.54 -22.66 -21.64
N GLY A 74 22.55 -21.81 -21.79
CA GLY A 74 23.75 -21.86 -20.95
C GLY A 74 23.48 -21.43 -19.50
N LEU A 75 24.16 -22.09 -18.55
CA LEU A 75 24.14 -21.74 -17.12
C LEU A 75 24.23 -20.22 -16.84
N PRO A 76 25.11 -19.44 -17.51
CA PRO A 76 25.22 -18.00 -17.29
C PRO A 76 23.97 -17.21 -17.68
N GLU A 77 23.23 -17.64 -18.71
CA GLU A 77 22.02 -16.96 -19.18
C GLU A 77 20.84 -17.20 -18.22
N LEU A 78 20.70 -18.43 -17.73
CA LEU A 78 19.73 -18.80 -16.70
C LEU A 78 19.96 -18.03 -15.39
N VAL A 79 21.21 -17.98 -14.90
CA VAL A 79 21.59 -17.21 -13.71
C VAL A 79 21.38 -15.70 -13.92
N ALA A 80 21.74 -15.17 -15.10
CA ALA A 80 21.49 -13.78 -15.45
C ALA A 80 19.98 -13.47 -15.49
N MET A 81 19.14 -14.36 -16.05
CA MET A 81 17.70 -14.18 -16.10
C MET A 81 17.08 -14.20 -14.69
N HIS A 82 17.49 -15.15 -13.83
CA HIS A 82 17.03 -15.24 -12.45
C HIS A 82 17.35 -13.95 -11.66
N HIS A 83 18.60 -13.47 -11.70
CA HIS A 83 18.97 -12.19 -11.10
C HIS A 83 18.26 -10.98 -11.74
N LYS A 84 17.92 -11.02 -13.03
CA LYS A 84 17.21 -9.95 -13.74
C LYS A 84 15.74 -9.87 -13.32
N VAL A 85 15.07 -11.01 -13.11
CA VAL A 85 13.72 -11.07 -12.53
C VAL A 85 13.74 -10.50 -11.10
N LEU A 86 14.63 -10.98 -10.23
CA LEU A 86 14.77 -10.47 -8.87
C LEU A 86 15.06 -8.95 -8.83
N ARG A 87 15.89 -8.42 -9.73
CA ARG A 87 16.17 -6.97 -9.86
C ARG A 87 15.00 -6.15 -10.40
N VAL A 88 14.09 -6.73 -11.18
CA VAL A 88 12.90 -6.03 -11.68
C VAL A 88 11.83 -5.94 -10.59
N PHE A 89 11.60 -7.02 -9.84
CA PHE A 89 10.65 -7.01 -8.72
C PHE A 89 11.15 -6.19 -7.52
N SER A 90 12.44 -6.27 -7.16
CA SER A 90 12.98 -5.45 -6.05
C SER A 90 12.87 -3.95 -6.33
N ARG A 91 12.92 -3.52 -7.59
CA ARG A 91 12.68 -2.13 -8.02
C ARG A 91 11.24 -1.65 -7.85
N GLY A 92 10.26 -2.53 -7.64
CA GLY A 92 8.90 -2.15 -7.26
C GLY A 92 8.85 -1.72 -5.79
N ILE A 93 9.33 -2.60 -4.91
CA ILE A 93 9.22 -2.46 -3.45
C ILE A 93 10.23 -1.44 -2.87
N SER A 94 11.45 -1.36 -3.43
CA SER A 94 12.53 -0.49 -2.91
C SER A 94 12.35 1.02 -3.09
N ASN A 95 11.23 1.50 -3.66
CA ASN A 95 10.96 2.94 -3.79
C ASN A 95 10.56 3.61 -2.46
N PHE A 96 10.11 2.84 -1.47
CA PHE A 96 9.63 3.38 -0.20
C PHE A 96 10.77 3.60 0.80
N LYS A 97 11.42 4.78 0.72
CA LYS A 97 12.59 5.16 1.55
C LYS A 97 12.45 4.98 3.07
N LEU A 98 11.24 4.81 3.60
CA LEU A 98 10.91 4.68 5.04
C LEU A 98 10.31 3.31 5.41
N VAL A 99 10.24 2.36 4.47
CA VAL A 99 9.65 1.03 4.68
C VAL A 99 10.68 -0.04 4.35
N ASP A 100 10.95 -0.90 5.32
CA ASP A 100 11.74 -2.12 5.17
C ASP A 100 10.79 -3.32 5.13
N VAL A 101 10.84 -4.10 4.06
CA VAL A 101 10.12 -5.37 3.93
C VAL A 101 11.11 -6.51 4.18
N SER A 102 10.75 -7.50 5.00
CA SER A 102 11.64 -8.61 5.32
C SER A 102 12.00 -9.43 4.06
N PRO A 103 13.16 -10.13 4.04
CA PRO A 103 13.53 -10.98 2.91
C PRO A 103 12.52 -12.10 2.63
N GLU A 104 11.78 -12.56 3.64
CA GLU A 104 10.71 -13.54 3.51
C GLU A 104 9.47 -12.92 2.83
N VAL A 105 8.94 -11.83 3.38
CA VAL A 105 7.73 -11.17 2.82
C VAL A 105 8.00 -10.61 1.42
N SER A 106 9.20 -10.05 1.18
CA SER A 106 9.58 -9.55 -0.14
C SER A 106 9.73 -10.66 -1.18
N ARG A 107 10.10 -11.89 -0.76
CA ARG A 107 10.13 -13.06 -1.65
C ARG A 107 8.72 -13.54 -1.94
N ALA A 108 7.90 -13.72 -0.90
CA ALA A 108 6.52 -14.14 -1.00
C ALA A 108 5.71 -13.24 -1.96
N LEU A 109 5.84 -11.91 -1.83
CA LEU A 109 5.19 -10.94 -2.72
C LEU A 109 5.69 -11.01 -4.17
N ALA A 110 6.98 -11.29 -4.40
CA ALA A 110 7.54 -11.40 -5.75
C ALA A 110 7.15 -12.73 -6.44
N GLU A 111 7.11 -13.83 -5.70
CA GLU A 111 6.75 -15.16 -6.18
C GLU A 111 5.22 -15.40 -6.23
N ARG A 112 4.41 -14.44 -5.79
CA ARG A 112 2.95 -14.57 -5.62
C ARG A 112 2.56 -15.71 -4.69
N GLN A 113 3.23 -15.81 -3.55
CA GLN A 113 2.80 -16.63 -2.42
C GLN A 113 1.78 -15.85 -1.57
N PRO A 114 0.84 -16.51 -0.89
CA PRO A 114 -0.14 -15.85 -0.03
C PRO A 114 0.53 -15.22 1.20
N VAL A 115 0.24 -13.95 1.46
CA VAL A 115 0.76 -13.18 2.60
C VAL A 115 -0.40 -12.63 3.43
N LEU A 116 -0.31 -12.76 4.75
CA LEU A 116 -1.26 -12.18 5.71
C LEU A 116 -0.59 -11.11 6.56
N ALA A 117 -1.08 -9.87 6.48
CA ALA A 117 -0.64 -8.80 7.38
C ALA A 117 -1.17 -9.00 8.81
N LEU A 118 -0.41 -8.51 9.80
CA LEU A 118 -0.76 -8.53 11.23
C LEU A 118 -0.35 -7.18 11.87
N GLU A 119 -1.07 -6.70 12.89
CA GLU A 119 -0.77 -5.42 13.55
C GLU A 119 0.15 -5.57 14.77
N SER A 120 0.85 -4.49 15.15
CA SER A 120 1.71 -4.45 16.36
C SER A 120 1.12 -3.65 17.53
N THR A 121 -0.04 -2.99 17.37
CA THR A 121 -0.75 -2.40 18.52
C THR A 121 -1.19 -3.47 19.52
N ILE A 122 -1.58 -4.66 19.06
CA ILE A 122 -1.94 -5.77 19.96
C ILE A 122 -0.76 -6.22 20.84
N ILE A 123 0.47 -6.20 20.29
CA ILE A 123 1.72 -6.53 21.00
C ILE A 123 2.10 -5.42 22.00
N THR A 124 2.05 -4.17 21.56
CA THR A 124 2.57 -3.01 22.32
C THR A 124 1.58 -2.41 23.33
N HIS A 125 0.26 -2.57 23.10
CA HIS A 125 -0.80 -1.91 23.88
C HIS A 125 -2.03 -2.80 24.15
N GLY A 126 -2.16 -3.96 23.48
CA GLY A 126 -3.35 -4.81 23.58
C GLY A 126 -3.28 -5.91 24.63
N MET A 127 -2.08 -6.33 25.02
CA MET A 127 -1.83 -7.41 25.98
C MET A 127 -0.59 -7.12 26.84
N PRO A 128 -0.49 -7.65 28.07
CA PRO A 128 0.70 -7.51 28.91
C PRO A 128 1.80 -8.51 28.50
N TYR A 129 3.05 -8.20 28.85
CA TYR A 129 4.17 -9.14 28.76
C TYR A 129 4.06 -10.23 29.84
N PRO A 130 4.38 -11.52 29.58
CA PRO A 130 4.87 -12.09 28.30
C PRO A 130 3.78 -12.47 27.30
N ARG A 131 2.49 -12.45 27.69
CA ARG A 131 1.36 -12.93 26.86
C ARG A 131 1.27 -12.23 25.50
N ASN A 132 1.70 -10.97 25.40
CA ASN A 132 1.77 -10.22 24.14
C ASN A 132 2.73 -10.83 23.10
N LEU A 133 3.90 -11.32 23.54
CA LEU A 133 4.89 -11.97 22.69
C LEU A 133 4.48 -13.42 22.39
N GLU A 134 4.04 -14.17 23.40
CA GLU A 134 3.53 -15.53 23.25
C GLU A 134 2.42 -15.60 22.21
N MET A 135 1.47 -14.67 22.26
CA MET A 135 0.36 -14.56 21.31
C MET A 135 0.85 -14.18 19.92
N ALA A 136 1.77 -13.22 19.78
CA ALA A 136 2.32 -12.82 18.48
C ALA A 136 3.02 -13.99 17.77
N GLU A 137 3.88 -14.73 18.49
CA GLU A 137 4.59 -15.90 17.98
C GLU A 137 3.61 -17.04 17.62
N SER A 138 2.58 -17.28 18.45
CA SER A 138 1.53 -18.26 18.18
C SER A 138 0.69 -17.90 16.94
N VAL A 139 0.43 -16.61 16.72
CA VAL A 139 -0.28 -16.09 15.55
C VAL A 139 0.55 -16.28 14.29
N GLU A 140 1.84 -15.89 14.29
CA GLU A 140 2.70 -16.12 13.12
C GLU A 140 2.84 -17.61 12.79
N GLN A 141 2.95 -18.47 13.81
CA GLN A 141 2.99 -19.92 13.62
C GLN A 141 1.71 -20.46 12.96
N ILE A 142 0.52 -20.06 13.42
CA ILE A 142 -0.75 -20.49 12.80
C ILE A 142 -0.84 -20.06 11.33
N VAL A 143 -0.38 -18.85 10.99
CA VAL A 143 -0.39 -18.36 9.60
C VAL A 143 0.48 -19.24 8.70
N ARG A 144 1.68 -19.62 9.20
CA ARG A 144 2.60 -20.56 8.53
C ARG A 144 1.98 -21.95 8.37
N GLU A 145 1.31 -22.46 9.40
CA GLU A 145 0.60 -23.76 9.36
C GLU A 145 -0.56 -23.80 8.37
N GLN A 146 -1.23 -22.66 8.11
CA GLN A 146 -2.25 -22.57 7.06
C GLN A 146 -1.67 -22.36 5.65
N GLY A 147 -0.34 -22.32 5.51
CA GLY A 147 0.34 -22.19 4.21
C GLY A 147 0.45 -20.76 3.69
N ALA A 148 0.41 -19.75 4.57
CA ALA A 148 0.64 -18.35 4.23
C ALA A 148 1.87 -17.78 4.97
N VAL A 149 2.43 -16.71 4.44
CA VAL A 149 3.55 -15.98 5.06
C VAL A 149 3.00 -14.88 5.97
N PRO A 150 3.34 -14.85 7.28
CA PRO A 150 2.96 -13.76 8.16
C PRO A 150 3.78 -12.51 7.87
N ALA A 151 3.11 -11.36 7.92
CA ALA A 151 3.71 -10.05 7.76
C ALA A 151 3.26 -9.15 8.92
N THR A 152 3.80 -9.40 10.12
CA THR A 152 3.62 -8.48 11.25
C THR A 152 4.23 -7.13 10.92
N ILE A 153 3.43 -6.07 11.02
CA ILE A 153 3.81 -4.70 10.66
C ILE A 153 4.00 -3.88 11.94
N GLY A 154 5.06 -3.09 11.99
CA GLY A 154 5.37 -2.19 13.10
C GLY A 154 6.35 -1.09 12.70
N ILE A 155 6.79 -0.29 13.67
CA ILE A 155 7.83 0.72 13.47
C ILE A 155 8.94 0.52 14.50
N ILE A 156 10.18 0.38 14.02
CA ILE A 156 11.40 0.27 14.83
C ILE A 156 12.36 1.39 14.40
N GLY A 157 12.84 2.21 15.33
CA GLY A 157 13.81 3.28 15.05
C GLY A 157 13.34 4.30 13.98
N GLY A 158 12.03 4.55 13.86
CA GLY A 158 11.46 5.37 12.80
C GLY A 158 11.49 4.76 11.39
N ARG A 159 11.72 3.44 11.27
CA ARG A 159 11.53 2.66 10.04
C ARG A 159 10.24 1.84 10.16
N VAL A 160 9.35 1.92 9.18
CA VAL A 160 8.26 0.95 9.06
C VAL A 160 8.88 -0.41 8.72
N LYS A 161 8.50 -1.46 9.44
CA LYS A 161 8.91 -2.85 9.20
C LYS A 161 7.70 -3.67 8.76
N VAL A 162 7.89 -4.57 7.79
CA VAL A 162 6.87 -5.49 7.28
C VAL A 162 7.42 -6.92 7.31
N GLY A 163 6.86 -7.75 8.20
CA GLY A 163 7.50 -8.97 8.68
C GLY A 163 8.53 -8.59 9.76
N LEU A 164 8.13 -8.68 11.04
CA LEU A 164 9.04 -8.45 12.15
C LEU A 164 9.86 -9.71 12.44
N GLU A 165 11.16 -9.56 12.60
CA GLU A 165 12.01 -10.61 13.17
C GLU A 165 11.75 -10.74 14.67
N ARG A 166 12.05 -11.91 15.25
CA ARG A 166 11.78 -12.22 16.69
C ARG A 166 12.30 -11.12 17.61
N ASP A 167 13.53 -10.65 17.41
CA ASP A 167 14.14 -9.61 18.24
C ASP A 167 13.40 -8.26 18.15
N SER A 168 12.83 -7.92 16.99
CA SER A 168 11.98 -6.73 16.83
C SER A 168 10.62 -6.89 17.50
N MET A 169 10.05 -8.11 17.52
CA MET A 169 8.85 -8.41 18.31
C MET A 169 9.14 -8.33 19.82
N VAL A 170 10.27 -8.86 20.27
CA VAL A 170 10.75 -8.77 21.67
C VAL A 170 10.95 -7.30 22.09
N GLU A 171 11.54 -6.46 21.24
CA GLU A 171 11.73 -5.03 21.52
C GLU A 171 10.38 -4.31 21.73
N LEU A 172 9.38 -4.59 20.87
CA LEU A 172 8.02 -4.05 21.00
C LEU A 172 7.20 -4.67 22.13
N ALA A 173 7.52 -5.89 22.57
CA ALA A 173 6.80 -6.59 23.63
C ALA A 173 7.29 -6.23 25.05
N ILE A 174 8.60 -5.99 25.22
CA ILE A 174 9.22 -5.66 26.52
C ILE A 174 9.21 -4.15 26.79
N LEU A 175 9.24 -3.30 25.76
CA LEU A 175 9.18 -1.83 25.85
C LEU A 175 10.25 -1.20 26.76
N LYS A 176 11.54 -1.30 26.37
CA LYS A 176 12.62 -0.50 26.97
C LYS A 176 12.34 1.01 26.92
N THR A 177 11.58 1.44 25.93
CA THR A 177 10.91 2.75 25.85
C THR A 177 9.46 2.52 25.37
N PRO A 178 8.48 3.37 25.76
CA PRO A 178 7.11 3.22 25.28
C PRO A 178 7.00 3.43 23.77
N ALA A 179 6.51 2.41 23.05
CA ALA A 179 6.20 2.53 21.63
C ALA A 179 4.96 3.41 21.43
N VAL A 180 4.92 4.21 20.36
CA VAL A 180 3.75 5.06 20.05
C VAL A 180 2.65 4.22 19.40
N LYS A 181 1.42 4.25 19.94
CA LYS A 181 0.24 3.73 19.25
C LYS A 181 -0.01 4.55 17.98
N THR A 182 0.27 3.95 16.82
CA THR A 182 0.42 4.67 15.55
C THR A 182 -0.74 4.38 14.60
N SER A 183 -1.65 5.35 14.46
CA SER A 183 -2.63 5.41 13.38
C SER A 183 -2.13 6.36 12.27
N ARG A 184 -2.93 6.57 11.21
CA ARG A 184 -2.58 7.34 10.00
C ARG A 184 -1.87 8.66 10.30
N ARG A 185 -2.40 9.44 11.26
CA ARG A 185 -1.93 10.79 11.58
C ARG A 185 -0.57 10.80 12.28
N ASP A 186 -0.19 9.68 12.90
CA ASP A 186 0.94 9.60 13.83
C ASP A 186 2.24 9.21 13.10
N PHE A 187 2.16 8.54 11.94
CA PHE A 187 3.33 8.15 11.11
C PHE A 187 4.34 9.28 10.87
N PRO A 188 3.95 10.52 10.45
CA PRO A 188 4.92 11.58 10.20
C PRO A 188 5.73 11.95 11.46
N TYR A 189 5.13 11.85 12.65
CA TYR A 189 5.81 12.12 13.91
C TYR A 189 6.74 10.96 14.31
N VAL A 190 6.23 9.72 14.33
CA VAL A 190 6.99 8.54 14.77
C VAL A 190 8.21 8.30 13.86
N LEU A 191 8.03 8.39 12.54
CA LEU A 191 9.11 8.20 11.57
C LEU A 191 10.14 9.34 11.62
N SER A 192 9.72 10.61 11.70
CA SER A 192 10.67 11.75 11.74
C SER A 192 11.43 11.89 13.06
N LYS A 193 10.97 11.24 14.13
CA LYS A 193 11.62 11.21 15.45
C LYS A 193 12.48 9.97 15.71
N GLY A 194 12.53 9.02 14.80
CA GLY A 194 13.28 7.77 15.02
C GLY A 194 12.67 6.88 16.10
N LEU A 195 11.36 6.99 16.35
CA LEU A 195 10.68 6.30 17.46
C LEU A 195 10.19 4.91 17.07
N ASN A 196 9.99 4.06 18.08
CA ASN A 196 9.25 2.82 17.94
C ASN A 196 7.75 3.07 17.97
N GLY A 197 6.97 2.26 17.25
CA GLY A 197 5.53 2.42 17.15
C GLY A 197 4.81 1.12 16.85
N GLY A 198 3.75 0.84 17.62
CA GLY A 198 2.80 -0.22 17.28
C GLY A 198 1.79 0.34 16.28
N THR A 199 1.70 -0.22 15.07
CA THR A 199 0.68 0.20 14.10
C THR A 199 -0.69 -0.28 14.55
N THR A 200 -1.70 0.57 14.45
CA THR A 200 -3.11 0.19 14.66
C THR A 200 -3.65 -0.53 13.42
N VAL A 201 -4.90 -0.99 13.46
CA VAL A 201 -5.67 -1.44 12.29
C VAL A 201 -5.52 -0.48 11.10
N SER A 202 -5.86 0.79 11.26
CA SER A 202 -5.63 1.85 10.26
C SER A 202 -4.17 1.95 9.80
N GLY A 203 -3.19 1.95 10.72
CA GLY A 203 -1.78 2.00 10.33
C GLY A 203 -1.31 0.78 9.53
N THR A 204 -1.84 -0.40 9.86
CA THR A 204 -1.52 -1.68 9.25
C THR A 204 -2.15 -1.80 7.86
N ILE A 205 -3.39 -1.34 7.68
CA ILE A 205 -4.06 -1.24 6.37
C ILE A 205 -3.24 -0.38 5.38
N ILE A 206 -2.75 0.79 5.81
CA ILE A 206 -1.94 1.69 4.96
C ILE A 206 -0.71 0.96 4.45
N VAL A 207 0.05 0.33 5.35
CA VAL A 207 1.32 -0.32 5.01
C VAL A 207 1.09 -1.60 4.19
N ALA A 208 0.09 -2.41 4.55
CA ALA A 208 -0.29 -3.60 3.79
C ALA A 208 -0.65 -3.25 2.35
N ASN A 209 -1.50 -2.25 2.13
CA ASN A 209 -1.86 -1.78 0.78
C ASN A 209 -0.63 -1.25 0.02
N LEU A 210 0.24 -0.48 0.69
CA LEU A 210 1.44 0.13 0.12
C LEU A 210 2.43 -0.91 -0.44
N VAL A 211 2.58 -2.05 0.23
CA VAL A 211 3.44 -3.17 -0.21
C VAL A 211 2.70 -4.24 -1.02
N GLY A 212 1.37 -4.13 -1.16
CA GLY A 212 0.55 -4.97 -2.02
C GLY A 212 -0.20 -6.12 -1.33
N ILE A 213 -0.04 -6.31 -0.01
CA ILE A 213 -0.76 -7.34 0.77
C ILE A 213 -2.27 -7.04 0.78
N LYS A 214 -3.10 -8.07 0.58
CA LYS A 214 -4.57 -7.93 0.39
C LYS A 214 -5.42 -8.42 1.55
N VAL A 215 -4.86 -9.19 2.48
CA VAL A 215 -5.57 -9.69 3.66
C VAL A 215 -4.78 -9.33 4.92
N PHE A 216 -5.47 -8.92 5.97
CA PHE A 216 -4.95 -8.51 7.27
C PHE A 216 -5.83 -9.14 8.35
N ALA A 217 -5.24 -9.78 9.36
CA ALA A 217 -5.96 -10.26 10.54
C ALA A 217 -5.67 -9.42 11.79
N THR A 218 -6.73 -9.11 12.55
CA THR A 218 -6.69 -8.48 13.88
C THR A 218 -7.72 -9.16 14.78
N GLY A 219 -7.69 -8.90 16.09
CA GLY A 219 -8.74 -9.36 16.99
C GLY A 219 -10.09 -8.71 16.67
N GLY A 220 -10.11 -7.39 16.48
CA GLY A 220 -11.34 -6.61 16.31
C GLY A 220 -11.01 -5.18 15.89
N ILE A 221 -11.79 -4.57 15.00
CA ILE A 221 -11.52 -3.19 14.55
C ILE A 221 -11.90 -2.14 15.61
N GLY A 222 -11.34 -0.94 15.51
CA GLY A 222 -11.97 0.24 16.10
C GLY A 222 -13.19 0.69 15.28
N GLY A 223 -14.02 1.55 15.85
CA GLY A 223 -15.29 1.96 15.27
C GLY A 223 -15.81 3.28 15.82
N VAL A 224 -17.11 3.52 15.71
CA VAL A 224 -17.80 4.62 16.39
C VAL A 224 -17.91 4.28 17.88
N HIS A 225 -17.47 5.17 18.78
CA HIS A 225 -17.63 4.96 20.22
C HIS A 225 -19.10 5.10 20.62
N ARG A 226 -19.49 4.51 21.76
CA ARG A 226 -20.82 4.74 22.35
C ARG A 226 -20.97 6.24 22.66
N GLY A 227 -22.07 6.86 22.22
CA GLY A 227 -22.25 8.33 22.26
C GLY A 227 -21.45 9.11 21.18
N GLY A 228 -20.88 8.42 20.19
CA GLY A 228 -20.04 8.97 19.12
C GLY A 228 -20.73 10.02 18.24
N GLU A 229 -22.06 10.05 18.19
CA GLU A 229 -22.84 11.09 17.52
C GLU A 229 -22.79 12.46 18.21
N VAL A 230 -22.39 12.50 19.49
CA VAL A 230 -22.20 13.75 20.25
C VAL A 230 -20.71 14.06 20.40
N SER A 231 -19.88 13.06 20.70
CA SER A 231 -18.44 13.25 20.95
C SER A 231 -17.60 13.34 19.67
N MET A 232 -18.13 12.85 18.54
CA MET A 232 -17.40 12.60 17.28
C MET A 232 -16.18 11.67 17.45
N ASP A 233 -16.14 10.85 18.51
CA ASP A 233 -15.08 9.87 18.74
C ASP A 233 -15.29 8.63 17.86
N VAL A 234 -14.69 8.68 16.67
CA VAL A 234 -14.79 7.65 15.62
C VAL A 234 -13.40 7.22 15.20
N SER A 235 -13.12 5.91 15.23
CA SER A 235 -11.82 5.39 14.84
C SER A 235 -11.50 5.67 13.37
N ALA A 236 -10.27 6.13 13.13
CA ALA A 236 -9.72 6.28 11.79
C ALA A 236 -9.66 4.97 11.00
N ASP A 237 -9.80 3.81 11.66
CA ASP A 237 -9.88 2.49 11.03
C ASP A 237 -11.01 2.40 9.98
N LEU A 238 -12.18 2.99 10.27
CA LEU A 238 -13.33 2.97 9.36
C LEU A 238 -13.08 3.79 8.09
N THR A 239 -12.51 4.99 8.26
CA THR A 239 -12.09 5.85 7.14
C THR A 239 -10.93 5.24 6.36
N GLU A 240 -10.08 4.41 6.98
CA GLU A 240 -8.97 3.75 6.29
C GLU A 240 -9.43 2.52 5.49
N LEU A 241 -10.42 1.77 6.00
CA LEU A 241 -11.16 0.75 5.24
C LEU A 241 -11.83 1.36 3.99
N GLY A 242 -12.41 2.56 4.08
CA GLY A 242 -12.96 3.28 2.93
C GLY A 242 -11.94 3.73 1.88
N ARG A 243 -10.63 3.66 2.18
CA ARG A 243 -9.55 4.23 1.35
C ARG A 243 -8.57 3.22 0.74
N ASN A 244 -8.58 1.96 1.19
CA ASN A 244 -7.63 0.96 0.74
C ASN A 244 -8.32 -0.38 0.44
N PRO A 245 -8.05 -1.03 -0.70
CA PRO A 245 -8.54 -2.38 -1.00
C PRO A 245 -7.71 -3.44 -0.26
N VAL A 246 -7.92 -3.50 1.06
CA VAL A 246 -7.40 -4.51 1.99
C VAL A 246 -8.58 -5.12 2.73
N THR A 247 -8.59 -6.44 2.87
CA THR A 247 -9.60 -7.17 3.64
C THR A 247 -9.12 -7.35 5.07
N VAL A 248 -9.94 -6.90 6.02
CA VAL A 248 -9.68 -7.04 7.45
C VAL A 248 -10.55 -8.16 8.02
N VAL A 249 -9.88 -9.23 8.44
CA VAL A 249 -10.47 -10.39 9.11
C VAL A 249 -10.37 -10.15 10.61
N SER A 250 -11.51 -10.13 11.28
CA SER A 250 -11.60 -9.74 12.69
C SER A 250 -12.89 -10.24 13.32
N SER A 251 -12.98 -10.30 14.64
CA SER A 251 -14.22 -10.66 15.34
C SER A 251 -15.18 -9.47 15.46
N GLY A 252 -15.35 -8.76 14.35
CA GLY A 252 -16.15 -7.55 14.26
C GLY A 252 -15.47 -6.35 14.93
N VAL A 253 -16.27 -5.59 15.66
CA VAL A 253 -15.88 -4.32 16.29
C VAL A 253 -15.66 -4.57 17.78
N LYS A 254 -14.61 -3.97 18.39
CA LYS A 254 -14.34 -4.13 19.83
C LYS A 254 -15.57 -3.72 20.67
N SER A 255 -16.04 -4.59 21.56
CA SER A 255 -17.29 -4.46 22.35
C SER A 255 -17.54 -3.14 23.11
N ILE A 256 -16.50 -2.36 23.39
CA ILE A 256 -16.58 -1.04 24.07
C ILE A 256 -17.19 0.07 23.18
N LEU A 257 -17.59 -0.28 21.96
CA LEU A 257 -17.98 0.62 20.87
C LEU A 257 -19.47 0.43 20.53
N ASP A 258 -19.95 1.19 19.55
CA ASP A 258 -21.30 1.08 19.01
C ASP A 258 -21.26 0.34 17.67
N ILE A 259 -21.78 -0.89 17.63
CA ILE A 259 -21.76 -1.74 16.44
C ILE A 259 -22.69 -1.17 15.37
N GLY A 260 -23.92 -0.77 15.72
CA GLY A 260 -24.89 -0.21 14.78
C GLY A 260 -24.35 1.03 14.06
N ARG A 261 -23.93 2.05 14.82
CA ARG A 261 -23.32 3.27 14.25
C ARG A 261 -22.05 2.97 13.46
N THR A 262 -21.29 1.94 13.82
CA THR A 262 -20.10 1.51 13.06
C THR A 262 -20.47 0.90 11.71
N LEU A 263 -21.53 0.09 11.63
CA LEU A 263 -22.00 -0.49 10.36
C LEU A 263 -22.54 0.59 9.41
N GLU A 264 -23.38 1.51 9.92
CA GLU A 264 -23.88 2.69 9.18
C GLU A 264 -22.74 3.58 8.63
N TYR A 265 -21.68 3.77 9.43
CA TYR A 265 -20.50 4.52 9.01
C TYR A 265 -19.70 3.75 7.95
N LEU A 266 -19.59 2.43 8.03
CA LEU A 266 -18.91 1.60 7.04
C LEU A 266 -19.64 1.57 5.69
N GLU A 267 -20.98 1.51 5.69
CA GLU A 267 -21.79 1.72 4.49
C GLU A 267 -21.51 3.11 3.90
N SER A 268 -21.51 4.15 4.74
CA SER A 268 -21.18 5.53 4.35
C SER A 268 -19.73 5.72 3.85
N GLN A 269 -18.83 4.77 4.09
CA GLN A 269 -17.47 4.72 3.53
C GLN A 269 -17.34 3.77 2.33
N GLY A 270 -18.43 3.14 1.88
CA GLY A 270 -18.45 2.20 0.76
C GLY A 270 -17.69 0.90 1.04
N VAL A 271 -17.56 0.51 2.31
CA VAL A 271 -16.85 -0.71 2.73
C VAL A 271 -17.78 -1.90 2.65
N CYS A 272 -17.33 -2.99 2.00
CA CYS A 272 -18.11 -4.22 1.99
C CYS A 272 -18.01 -4.89 3.37
N VAL A 273 -19.14 -5.20 4.00
CA VAL A 273 -19.18 -5.89 5.30
C VAL A 273 -19.88 -7.25 5.16
N ALA A 274 -19.26 -8.31 5.67
CA ALA A 274 -19.83 -9.64 5.70
C ALA A 274 -19.52 -10.37 7.01
N THR A 275 -20.41 -11.25 7.46
CA THR A 275 -20.11 -12.27 8.49
C THR A 275 -19.47 -13.50 7.83
N TYR A 276 -18.52 -14.14 8.51
CA TYR A 276 -18.01 -15.46 8.15
C TYR A 276 -18.78 -16.55 8.90
N GLY A 277 -19.62 -17.30 8.18
CA GLY A 277 -20.51 -18.32 8.74
C GLY A 277 -21.88 -18.37 8.05
N PRO A 278 -22.78 -19.26 8.51
CA PRO A 278 -24.07 -19.54 7.87
C PRO A 278 -25.17 -18.52 8.19
N THR A 279 -24.87 -17.44 8.91
CA THR A 279 -25.83 -16.36 9.22
C THR A 279 -25.21 -14.99 8.98
N LYS A 280 -26.05 -13.96 8.92
CA LYS A 280 -25.63 -12.56 8.81
C LYS A 280 -25.31 -11.93 10.17
N ASP A 281 -25.43 -12.64 11.28
CA ASP A 281 -25.32 -12.05 12.61
C ASP A 281 -23.90 -11.54 12.83
N PHE A 282 -23.75 -10.28 13.25
CA PHE A 282 -22.45 -9.64 13.31
C PHE A 282 -21.82 -9.87 14.70
N PRO A 283 -20.58 -10.39 14.81
CA PRO A 283 -19.98 -10.68 16.11
C PRO A 283 -19.63 -9.42 16.89
N SER A 284 -19.91 -9.43 18.20
CA SER A 284 -19.43 -8.43 19.16
C SER A 284 -18.19 -8.96 19.87
N PHE A 285 -17.10 -9.16 19.12
CA PHE A 285 -15.74 -9.45 19.61
C PHE A 285 -15.60 -10.64 20.58
N TYR A 286 -16.00 -10.48 21.84
CA TYR A 286 -16.08 -11.56 22.83
C TYR A 286 -17.28 -12.50 22.64
N THR A 287 -18.31 -12.09 21.89
CA THR A 287 -19.51 -12.91 21.60
C THR A 287 -19.65 -13.19 20.09
N PRO A 288 -20.20 -14.37 19.70
CA PRO A 288 -20.24 -14.81 18.30
C PRO A 288 -21.28 -14.08 17.46
N CYS A 289 -22.25 -13.42 18.09
CA CYS A 289 -23.32 -12.64 17.47
C CYS A 289 -23.60 -11.38 18.29
N SER A 290 -24.45 -10.49 17.79
CA SER A 290 -24.92 -9.28 18.45
C SER A 290 -26.35 -8.97 18.00
N PRO A 291 -27.02 -7.94 18.53
CA PRO A 291 -28.31 -7.46 18.00
C PRO A 291 -28.26 -6.90 16.57
N HIS A 292 -27.09 -6.88 15.92
CA HIS A 292 -26.88 -6.33 14.58
C HIS A 292 -26.49 -7.42 13.57
N GLN A 293 -26.78 -7.17 12.30
CA GLN A 293 -26.44 -8.05 11.19
C GLN A 293 -25.59 -7.32 10.15
N ALA A 294 -24.65 -8.05 9.54
CA ALA A 294 -23.99 -7.61 8.31
C ALA A 294 -24.97 -7.64 7.12
N PRO A 295 -24.76 -6.83 6.06
CA PRO A 295 -25.58 -6.92 4.86
C PRO A 295 -25.40 -8.26 4.12
N TYR A 296 -24.25 -8.93 4.28
CA TYR A 296 -23.89 -10.18 3.61
C TYR A 296 -23.27 -11.21 4.58
N HIS A 297 -23.13 -12.45 4.13
CA HIS A 297 -22.30 -13.48 4.77
C HIS A 297 -21.58 -14.32 3.72
N VAL A 298 -20.58 -15.08 4.15
CA VAL A 298 -19.84 -16.09 3.35
C VAL A 298 -19.52 -17.30 4.25
N GLU A 299 -19.73 -18.51 3.76
CA GLU A 299 -19.61 -19.73 4.56
C GLU A 299 -18.21 -20.37 4.52
N SER A 300 -17.39 -20.02 3.51
CA SER A 300 -16.08 -20.65 3.29
C SER A 300 -14.96 -19.67 2.94
N PRO A 301 -13.67 -20.03 3.12
CA PRO A 301 -12.53 -19.21 2.72
C PRO A 301 -12.50 -18.95 1.21
N LYS A 302 -13.09 -19.87 0.43
CA LYS A 302 -13.21 -19.78 -1.03
C LYS A 302 -14.24 -18.73 -1.47
N GLU A 303 -15.38 -18.63 -0.81
CA GLU A 303 -16.37 -17.57 -1.05
C GLU A 303 -15.83 -16.20 -0.62
N ALA A 304 -15.21 -16.13 0.56
CA ALA A 304 -14.52 -14.92 1.00
C ALA A 304 -13.45 -14.47 -0.01
N ALA A 305 -12.60 -15.39 -0.50
CA ALA A 305 -11.65 -15.12 -1.57
C ALA A 305 -12.32 -14.64 -2.87
N GLY A 306 -13.46 -15.23 -3.27
CA GLY A 306 -14.22 -14.80 -4.45
C GLY A 306 -14.82 -13.40 -4.32
N LEU A 307 -15.29 -13.02 -3.13
CA LEU A 307 -15.75 -11.67 -2.80
C LEU A 307 -14.61 -10.65 -2.91
N ILE A 308 -13.44 -10.97 -2.36
CA ILE A 308 -12.25 -10.11 -2.43
C ILE A 308 -11.72 -10.01 -3.87
N HIS A 309 -11.70 -11.11 -4.61
CA HIS A 309 -11.33 -11.15 -6.03
C HIS A 309 -12.22 -10.22 -6.86
N SER A 310 -13.54 -10.26 -6.62
CA SER A 310 -14.51 -9.40 -7.31
C SER A 310 -14.28 -7.91 -7.04
N LEU A 311 -13.92 -7.55 -5.81
CA LEU A 311 -13.54 -6.17 -5.42
C LEU A 311 -12.27 -5.70 -6.18
N LEU A 312 -11.27 -6.58 -6.29
CA LEU A 312 -10.01 -6.29 -6.97
C LEU A 312 -10.18 -6.15 -8.49
N GLU A 313 -10.95 -7.04 -9.13
CA GLU A 313 -11.25 -7.00 -10.58
C GLU A 313 -12.07 -5.77 -10.98
N LEU A 314 -13.04 -5.36 -10.16
CA LEU A 314 -13.75 -4.08 -10.33
C LEU A 314 -12.87 -2.86 -10.08
N GLY A 315 -11.63 -3.05 -9.62
CA GLY A 315 -10.69 -1.97 -9.35
C GLY A 315 -11.15 -1.04 -8.25
N LEU A 316 -11.96 -1.51 -7.29
CA LEU A 316 -12.46 -0.69 -6.19
C LEU A 316 -11.32 -0.22 -5.26
N LYS A 317 -11.64 0.73 -4.39
CA LYS A 317 -10.66 1.41 -3.52
C LYS A 317 -11.00 1.37 -2.04
N SER A 318 -12.22 1.02 -1.67
CA SER A 318 -12.56 0.55 -0.33
C SER A 318 -12.14 -0.92 -0.13
N GLY A 319 -12.06 -1.35 1.12
CA GLY A 319 -11.73 -2.70 1.54
C GLY A 319 -12.96 -3.55 1.89
N VAL A 320 -12.70 -4.66 2.59
CA VAL A 320 -13.72 -5.55 3.14
C VAL A 320 -13.52 -5.67 4.65
N LEU A 321 -14.60 -5.63 5.43
CA LEU A 321 -14.63 -6.11 6.81
C LEU A 321 -15.29 -7.49 6.84
N LEU A 322 -14.54 -8.51 7.25
CA LEU A 322 -15.05 -9.86 7.47
C LEU A 322 -15.13 -10.13 8.97
N GLY A 323 -16.35 -10.18 9.50
CA GLY A 323 -16.68 -10.48 10.89
C GLY A 323 -16.65 -11.99 11.15
N VAL A 324 -15.61 -12.49 11.82
CA VAL A 324 -15.42 -13.90 12.16
C VAL A 324 -15.83 -14.14 13.62
N PRO A 325 -16.89 -14.91 13.89
CA PRO A 325 -17.31 -15.25 15.25
C PRO A 325 -16.18 -15.86 16.10
N VAL A 326 -16.17 -15.53 17.39
CA VAL A 326 -15.30 -16.18 18.39
C VAL A 326 -15.57 -17.70 18.40
N PRO A 327 -14.55 -18.57 18.56
CA PRO A 327 -14.78 -20.01 18.63
C PRO A 327 -15.73 -20.37 19.78
N GLY A 328 -16.77 -21.16 19.49
CA GLY A 328 -17.91 -21.37 20.39
C GLY A 328 -17.56 -21.86 21.81
N GLN A 329 -16.42 -22.54 21.98
CA GLN A 329 -15.91 -22.97 23.30
C GLN A 329 -15.60 -21.80 24.27
N PHE A 330 -15.47 -20.56 23.76
CA PHE A 330 -15.31 -19.35 24.56
C PHE A 330 -16.59 -18.50 24.66
N SER A 331 -17.66 -18.85 23.93
CA SER A 331 -18.89 -18.04 23.84
C SER A 331 -19.56 -17.81 25.19
N MET A 332 -19.51 -18.79 26.11
CA MET A 332 -20.09 -18.65 27.45
C MET A 332 -19.34 -17.64 28.33
N ALA A 333 -18.03 -17.46 28.10
CA ALA A 333 -17.29 -16.37 28.74
C ALA A 333 -17.68 -15.02 28.11
N GLY A 334 -18.04 -15.01 26.82
CA GLY A 334 -18.47 -13.80 26.09
C GLY A 334 -19.58 -13.03 26.79
N GLU A 335 -20.66 -13.69 27.20
CA GLU A 335 -21.80 -13.04 27.88
C GLU A 335 -21.39 -12.43 29.25
N GLU A 336 -20.55 -13.13 30.01
CA GLU A 336 -19.96 -12.64 31.27
C GLU A 336 -19.03 -11.43 31.04
N ILE A 337 -18.27 -11.44 29.95
CA ILE A 337 -17.36 -10.36 29.55
C ILE A 337 -18.14 -9.13 29.08
N GLU A 338 -19.21 -9.28 28.29
CA GLU A 338 -20.05 -8.16 27.84
C GLU A 338 -20.78 -7.48 29.02
N ALA A 339 -21.32 -8.25 29.96
CA ALA A 339 -21.89 -7.69 31.20
C ALA A 339 -20.85 -6.91 32.02
N ALA A 340 -19.59 -7.36 32.04
CA ALA A 340 -18.49 -6.64 32.66
C ALA A 340 -18.05 -5.38 31.87
N ILE A 341 -18.21 -5.37 30.54
CA ILE A 341 -17.95 -4.21 29.68
C ILE A 341 -18.99 -3.12 29.91
N ASP A 342 -20.29 -3.46 29.92
CA ASP A 342 -21.35 -2.49 30.14
C ASP A 342 -21.23 -1.83 31.52
N ALA A 343 -20.89 -2.61 32.57
CA ALA A 343 -20.56 -2.08 33.89
C ALA A 343 -19.31 -1.15 33.85
N ALA A 344 -18.26 -1.54 33.13
CA ALA A 344 -17.03 -0.74 33.02
C ALA A 344 -17.21 0.56 32.21
N VAL A 345 -18.08 0.56 31.19
CA VAL A 345 -18.46 1.76 30.42
C VAL A 345 -19.26 2.71 31.32
N ALA A 346 -20.31 2.22 31.99
CA ALA A 346 -21.12 3.04 32.89
C ALA A 346 -20.29 3.62 34.05
N GLU A 347 -19.32 2.87 34.59
CA GLU A 347 -18.36 3.39 35.56
C GLU A 347 -17.45 4.48 34.98
N ALA A 348 -17.00 4.35 33.73
CA ALA A 348 -16.13 5.34 33.08
C ALA A 348 -16.87 6.68 32.86
N GLU A 349 -18.13 6.61 32.42
CA GLU A 349 -19.02 7.76 32.27
C GLU A 349 -19.27 8.46 33.62
N GLN A 350 -19.65 7.71 34.67
CA GLN A 350 -19.84 8.25 36.02
C GLN A 350 -18.57 8.92 36.56
N LYS A 351 -17.39 8.40 36.22
CA LYS A 351 -16.08 8.95 36.61
C LYS A 351 -15.56 10.03 35.66
N ASN A 352 -16.33 10.42 34.64
CA ASN A 352 -15.98 11.42 33.62
C ASN A 352 -14.63 11.13 32.90
N ILE A 353 -14.31 9.85 32.74
CA ILE A 353 -13.10 9.40 32.03
C ILE A 353 -13.35 9.62 30.53
N THR A 354 -12.44 10.32 29.86
CA THR A 354 -12.65 10.84 28.50
C THR A 354 -11.42 10.69 27.60
N GLY A 355 -11.66 10.61 26.29
CA GLY A 355 -10.62 10.47 25.27
C GLY A 355 -9.72 9.24 25.48
N LYS A 356 -8.40 9.44 25.35
CA LYS A 356 -7.41 8.34 25.32
C LYS A 356 -7.37 7.45 26.57
N GLU A 357 -7.90 7.90 27.71
CA GLU A 357 -7.91 7.14 28.97
C GLU A 357 -9.11 6.16 29.09
N VAL A 358 -10.14 6.31 28.24
CA VAL A 358 -11.35 5.47 28.26
C VAL A 358 -11.01 4.00 27.99
N THR A 359 -10.29 3.71 26.90
CA THR A 359 -9.95 2.33 26.53
C THR A 359 -9.06 1.63 27.56
N PRO A 360 -7.96 2.23 28.08
CA PRO A 360 -7.18 1.64 29.17
C PRO A 360 -8.02 1.37 30.43
N TYR A 361 -8.89 2.30 30.82
CA TYR A 361 -9.76 2.12 32.00
C TYR A 361 -10.70 0.93 31.83
N ILE A 362 -11.44 0.86 30.72
CA ILE A 362 -12.41 -0.21 30.48
C ILE A 362 -11.69 -1.57 30.41
N LEU A 363 -10.58 -1.68 29.66
CA LEU A 363 -9.84 -2.93 29.58
C LEU A 363 -9.28 -3.40 30.94
N SER A 364 -8.80 -2.48 31.76
CA SER A 364 -8.36 -2.78 33.14
C SER A 364 -9.53 -3.26 34.01
N ARG A 365 -10.67 -2.57 33.95
CA ARG A 365 -11.86 -2.89 34.75
C ARG A 365 -12.49 -4.22 34.34
N VAL A 366 -12.59 -4.50 33.04
CA VAL A 366 -13.09 -5.78 32.49
C VAL A 366 -12.18 -6.93 32.84
N SER A 367 -10.86 -6.77 32.75
CA SER A 367 -9.89 -7.80 33.17
C SER A 367 -10.05 -8.15 34.66
N ALA A 368 -10.22 -7.14 35.52
CA ALA A 368 -10.45 -7.33 36.95
C ALA A 368 -11.82 -7.95 37.28
N LEU A 369 -12.88 -7.62 36.53
CA LEU A 369 -14.22 -8.20 36.71
C LEU A 369 -14.31 -9.66 36.22
N THR A 370 -13.60 -10.00 35.14
CA THR A 370 -13.69 -11.31 34.47
C THR A 370 -12.60 -12.30 34.92
N SER A 371 -11.81 -11.95 35.95
CA SER A 371 -10.68 -12.74 36.46
C SER A 371 -9.71 -13.21 35.36
N GLY A 372 -9.47 -12.37 34.35
CA GLY A 372 -8.59 -12.67 33.22
C GLY A 372 -9.21 -13.46 32.05
N LYS A 373 -10.44 -13.98 32.15
CA LYS A 373 -11.12 -14.72 31.05
C LYS A 373 -11.16 -13.93 29.73
N SER A 374 -11.28 -12.60 29.82
CA SER A 374 -11.26 -11.69 28.68
C SER A 374 -9.91 -11.68 27.93
N LEU A 375 -8.79 -11.97 28.58
CA LEU A 375 -7.48 -12.05 27.92
C LEU A 375 -7.35 -13.34 27.11
N ASP A 376 -7.68 -14.49 27.69
CA ASP A 376 -7.57 -15.77 26.98
C ASP A 376 -8.58 -15.87 25.82
N THR A 377 -9.77 -15.29 25.98
CA THR A 377 -10.74 -15.14 24.87
C THR A 377 -10.20 -14.23 23.76
N ASN A 378 -9.50 -13.14 24.11
CA ASN A 378 -8.86 -12.23 23.15
C ASN A 378 -7.68 -12.91 22.40
N VAL A 379 -6.92 -13.78 23.06
CA VAL A 379 -5.92 -14.64 22.39
C VAL A 379 -6.62 -15.61 21.43
N ALA A 380 -7.66 -16.32 21.88
CA ALA A 380 -8.36 -17.32 21.09
C ALA A 380 -9.02 -16.76 19.82
N LEU A 381 -9.69 -15.61 19.92
CA LEU A 381 -10.28 -14.95 18.75
C LEU A 381 -9.20 -14.45 17.78
N MET A 382 -8.06 -13.95 18.26
CA MET A 382 -6.96 -13.51 17.40
C MET A 382 -6.35 -14.69 16.62
N LEU A 383 -6.13 -15.83 17.27
CA LEU A 383 -5.65 -17.07 16.64
C LEU A 383 -6.65 -17.59 15.59
N ASN A 384 -7.96 -17.49 15.86
CA ASN A 384 -9.02 -17.86 14.90
C ASN A 384 -9.03 -16.93 13.68
N ASN A 385 -8.93 -15.61 13.89
CA ASN A 385 -8.94 -14.62 12.82
C ASN A 385 -7.68 -14.72 11.94
N ALA A 386 -6.52 -15.03 12.54
CA ALA A 386 -5.29 -15.33 11.82
C ALA A 386 -5.42 -16.59 10.95
N LYS A 387 -6.00 -17.68 11.51
CA LYS A 387 -6.27 -18.92 10.77
C LYS A 387 -7.18 -18.68 9.56
N VAL A 388 -8.33 -18.04 9.77
CA VAL A 388 -9.31 -17.75 8.70
C VAL A 388 -8.69 -16.80 7.67
N GLY A 389 -7.99 -15.75 8.10
CA GLY A 389 -7.30 -14.81 7.20
C GLY A 389 -6.23 -15.47 6.33
N ALA A 390 -5.44 -16.39 6.89
CA ALA A 390 -4.44 -17.14 6.14
C ALA A 390 -5.07 -18.07 5.10
N GLN A 391 -6.13 -18.80 5.46
CA GLN A 391 -6.89 -19.64 4.52
C GLN A 391 -7.49 -18.82 3.37
N ILE A 392 -8.03 -17.63 3.66
CA ILE A 392 -8.57 -16.70 2.66
C ILE A 392 -7.45 -16.18 1.74
N ALA A 393 -6.28 -15.84 2.28
CA ALA A 393 -5.13 -15.43 1.48
C ALA A 393 -4.68 -16.54 0.51
N VAL A 394 -4.66 -17.80 0.96
CA VAL A 394 -4.34 -18.98 0.12
C VAL A 394 -5.35 -19.15 -1.02
N GLU A 395 -6.66 -19.13 -0.75
CA GLU A 395 -7.67 -19.28 -1.81
C GLU A 395 -7.68 -18.07 -2.77
N LEU A 396 -7.48 -16.85 -2.27
CA LEU A 396 -7.34 -15.65 -3.10
C LEU A 396 -6.11 -15.73 -4.00
N GLN A 397 -5.00 -16.30 -3.51
CA GLN A 397 -3.82 -16.52 -4.32
C GLN A 397 -4.05 -17.61 -5.38
N ARG A 398 -4.87 -18.63 -5.14
CA ARG A 398 -5.27 -19.58 -6.19
C ARG A 398 -6.11 -18.91 -7.29
N LEU A 399 -7.06 -18.05 -6.94
CA LEU A 399 -7.88 -17.31 -7.91
C LEU A 399 -7.05 -16.33 -8.76
N THR A 400 -6.08 -15.65 -8.17
CA THR A 400 -5.22 -14.66 -8.86
C THR A 400 -3.95 -15.25 -9.50
N SER A 401 -3.73 -16.56 -9.37
CA SER A 401 -2.63 -17.26 -10.06
C SER A 401 -3.05 -17.61 -11.48
N PRO A 402 -2.18 -17.37 -12.50
CA PRO A 402 -2.45 -17.78 -13.88
C PRO A 402 -2.33 -19.30 -14.02
N SER A 403 -3.40 -20.01 -13.63
CA SER A 403 -3.52 -21.46 -13.74
C SER A 403 -3.99 -21.86 -15.15
N SER A 404 -3.34 -22.87 -15.72
CA SER A 404 -3.37 -23.21 -17.14
C SER A 404 -4.61 -24.00 -17.61
N SER A 405 -5.78 -23.70 -17.04
CA SER A 405 -7.02 -24.44 -17.30
C SER A 405 -8.32 -23.65 -17.10
N SER A 406 -8.30 -22.33 -17.33
CA SER A 406 -9.55 -21.56 -17.50
C SER A 406 -10.23 -21.93 -18.82
N SER A 407 -11.03 -23.00 -18.82
CA SER A 407 -12.04 -23.22 -19.86
C SER A 407 -12.92 -21.99 -19.94
N VAL A 408 -13.00 -21.37 -21.11
CA VAL A 408 -13.77 -20.14 -21.30
C VAL A 408 -15.25 -20.47 -21.17
N SER A 409 -15.80 -20.30 -19.97
CA SER A 409 -17.24 -20.12 -19.77
C SER A 409 -17.70 -19.02 -20.72
N PRO A 410 -18.79 -19.21 -21.49
CA PRO A 410 -19.25 -18.23 -22.46
C PRO A 410 -19.86 -17.02 -21.73
N GLY A 411 -18.99 -16.13 -21.25
CA GLY A 411 -19.36 -14.76 -20.91
C GLY A 411 -20.03 -14.12 -22.13
N PHE A 412 -21.01 -13.25 -21.87
CA PHE A 412 -21.91 -12.68 -22.87
C PHE A 412 -21.18 -12.27 -24.16
N GLN A 413 -21.30 -13.11 -25.20
CA GLN A 413 -20.84 -12.74 -26.53
C GLN A 413 -21.88 -11.77 -27.12
N PRO A 414 -21.53 -10.50 -27.41
CA PRO A 414 -22.40 -9.65 -28.21
C PRO A 414 -22.60 -10.35 -29.56
N SER A 415 -23.85 -10.62 -29.93
CA SER A 415 -24.17 -11.54 -31.02
C SER A 415 -23.56 -11.08 -32.34
N SER A 416 -22.56 -11.83 -32.82
CA SER A 416 -21.75 -11.55 -34.02
C SER A 416 -22.50 -11.83 -35.34
N THR A 417 -23.81 -11.54 -35.37
CA THR A 417 -24.72 -11.77 -36.49
C THR A 417 -25.79 -10.69 -36.66
N VAL A 418 -25.58 -9.48 -36.12
CA VAL A 418 -26.29 -8.29 -36.63
C VAL A 418 -25.50 -7.71 -37.80
N ARG A 419 -26.02 -7.86 -39.03
CA ARG A 419 -25.51 -7.12 -40.19
C ARG A 419 -25.84 -5.64 -40.02
N SER A 420 -24.83 -4.80 -39.80
CA SER A 420 -24.98 -3.34 -39.85
C SER A 420 -25.59 -2.92 -41.19
N PRO A 421 -26.62 -2.05 -41.22
CA PRO A 421 -27.12 -1.49 -42.47
C PRO A 421 -26.04 -0.60 -43.13
N PRO A 422 -26.00 -0.50 -44.46
CA PRO A 422 -25.01 0.34 -45.16
C PRO A 422 -25.14 1.81 -44.74
N GLY A 423 -24.05 2.42 -44.28
CA GLY A 423 -24.00 3.83 -43.86
C GLY A 423 -23.85 4.06 -42.35
N ALA A 424 -23.86 3.03 -41.51
CA ALA A 424 -23.48 3.18 -40.10
C ALA A 424 -21.99 3.57 -39.98
N PRO A 425 -21.62 4.67 -39.28
CA PRO A 425 -20.23 5.11 -39.17
C PRO A 425 -19.40 4.15 -38.30
N VAL A 426 -18.28 3.67 -38.83
CA VAL A 426 -17.36 2.77 -38.14
C VAL A 426 -16.45 3.56 -37.21
N VAL A 427 -16.64 3.41 -35.89
CA VAL A 427 -15.80 4.03 -34.87
C VAL A 427 -14.67 3.08 -34.49
N ILE A 428 -13.47 3.33 -35.02
CA ILE A 428 -12.24 2.63 -34.63
C ILE A 428 -11.53 3.46 -33.56
N GLY A 429 -11.53 2.97 -32.32
CA GLY A 429 -10.73 3.53 -31.24
C GLY A 429 -9.29 2.99 -31.29
N GLY A 430 -8.30 3.90 -31.29
CA GLY A 430 -6.88 3.58 -31.19
C GLY A 430 -6.19 4.44 -30.13
N SER A 431 -5.01 4.02 -29.67
CA SER A 431 -4.19 4.73 -28.68
C SER A 431 -2.73 4.74 -29.12
N ILE A 432 -2.04 5.88 -28.98
CA ILE A 432 -0.67 6.14 -29.46
C ILE A 432 0.18 6.71 -28.32
N LEU A 433 1.48 6.38 -28.30
CA LEU A 433 2.34 6.40 -27.12
C LEU A 433 3.84 6.26 -27.56
N ASP A 434 4.81 7.20 -27.64
CA ASP A 434 5.04 8.63 -27.30
C ASP A 434 6.09 8.97 -26.18
N CYS A 435 7.32 8.40 -26.15
CA CYS A 435 8.25 8.59 -25.00
C CYS A 435 9.26 9.76 -25.12
N THR A 436 9.56 10.40 -23.98
CA THR A 436 10.66 11.39 -23.87
C THR A 436 11.55 11.15 -22.64
N VAL A 437 12.86 11.34 -22.78
CA VAL A 437 13.84 11.35 -21.67
C VAL A 437 14.54 12.70 -21.63
N ARG A 438 14.74 13.27 -20.43
CA ARG A 438 15.44 14.54 -20.22
C ARG A 438 16.56 14.37 -19.21
N ILE A 439 17.81 14.52 -19.67
CA ILE A 439 19.00 14.55 -18.81
C ILE A 439 18.92 15.83 -17.95
N LYS A 440 19.20 15.71 -16.65
CA LYS A 440 19.12 16.82 -15.66
C LYS A 440 20.46 17.47 -15.34
N GLU A 441 21.53 17.04 -16.00
CA GLU A 441 22.90 17.48 -15.74
C GLU A 441 23.33 18.52 -16.78
N ASP A 442 23.79 19.69 -16.33
CA ASP A 442 24.22 20.78 -17.22
C ASP A 442 25.53 20.48 -17.99
N SER A 443 26.24 19.39 -17.64
CA SER A 443 27.46 18.97 -18.34
C SER A 443 27.64 17.45 -18.39
N ILE A 444 27.34 16.84 -19.53
CA ILE A 444 27.65 15.43 -19.81
C ILE A 444 29.16 15.31 -20.10
N LYS A 445 29.89 14.57 -19.25
CA LYS A 445 31.33 14.32 -19.43
C LYS A 445 31.56 13.00 -20.18
N ASN A 446 31.70 13.06 -21.50
CA ASN A 446 32.24 11.93 -22.27
C ASN A 446 33.70 11.68 -21.87
N GLN A 447 33.98 10.53 -21.25
CA GLN A 447 35.35 10.04 -21.02
C GLN A 447 35.87 9.20 -22.20
N GLU A 448 35.71 9.69 -23.42
CA GLU A 448 36.41 9.17 -24.60
C GLU A 448 37.16 10.29 -25.33
N LYS A 449 38.34 9.95 -25.84
CA LYS A 449 39.32 10.93 -26.33
C LYS A 449 38.92 11.49 -27.70
N GLY A 450 38.60 12.79 -27.74
CA GLY A 450 38.85 13.60 -28.94
C GLY A 450 37.67 13.92 -29.87
N ARG A 451 36.45 14.18 -29.36
CA ARG A 451 35.40 14.86 -30.14
C ARG A 451 34.75 16.03 -29.40
N ARG A 452 34.14 16.93 -30.20
CA ARG A 452 33.75 18.30 -29.81
C ARG A 452 32.71 18.31 -28.69
N THR A 453 32.84 19.26 -27.77
CA THR A 453 31.77 19.66 -26.84
C THR A 453 30.54 20.12 -27.62
N ILE A 454 29.43 19.39 -27.47
CA ILE A 454 28.11 19.88 -27.89
C ILE A 454 27.63 20.86 -26.80
N GLY A 455 28.04 22.13 -26.95
CA GLY A 455 27.45 23.22 -26.17
C GLY A 455 25.94 23.27 -26.40
N SER A 456 25.17 23.57 -25.36
CA SER A 456 23.70 23.51 -25.45
C SER A 456 23.18 24.38 -26.60
N PRO A 457 22.15 23.93 -27.36
CA PRO A 457 21.62 24.70 -28.48
C PRO A 457 21.23 26.13 -28.07
N ARG A 458 20.68 26.29 -26.87
CA ARG A 458 20.34 27.57 -26.27
C ARG A 458 21.54 28.50 -26.08
N LYS A 459 22.70 27.99 -25.61
CA LYS A 459 23.89 28.84 -25.48
C LYS A 459 24.44 29.23 -26.85
N ARG A 460 24.55 28.27 -27.78
CA ARG A 460 25.03 28.54 -29.14
C ARG A 460 24.13 29.53 -29.90
N TRP A 461 22.82 29.51 -29.62
CA TRP A 461 21.84 30.47 -30.11
C TRP A 461 21.97 31.85 -29.44
N MET A 462 22.18 31.92 -28.12
CA MET A 462 22.45 33.19 -27.42
C MET A 462 23.73 33.86 -27.96
N ASP A 463 24.82 33.10 -28.05
CA ASP A 463 26.13 33.58 -28.51
C ASP A 463 26.06 34.08 -29.98
N GLN A 464 25.24 33.43 -30.82
CA GLN A 464 25.02 33.85 -32.22
C GLN A 464 24.07 35.05 -32.33
N ALA A 465 22.94 35.04 -31.62
CA ALA A 465 21.95 36.13 -31.65
C ALA A 465 22.54 37.44 -31.10
N GLN A 466 23.32 37.38 -30.02
CA GLN A 466 24.06 38.54 -29.51
C GLN A 466 25.03 39.08 -30.57
N LYS A 467 25.77 38.19 -31.25
CA LYS A 467 26.67 38.61 -32.33
C LYS A 467 25.94 39.23 -33.53
N ASP A 468 24.79 38.68 -33.93
CA ASP A 468 23.96 39.27 -35.00
C ASP A 468 23.37 40.63 -34.60
N MET A 469 23.14 40.89 -33.31
CA MET A 469 22.77 42.23 -32.81
C MET A 469 23.96 43.20 -32.82
N GLU A 470 25.16 42.73 -32.41
CA GLU A 470 26.40 43.52 -32.40
C GLU A 470 26.89 43.88 -33.81
N ASP A 471 26.90 42.93 -34.75
CA ASP A 471 27.41 43.13 -36.12
C ASP A 471 26.43 43.91 -37.04
N LYS A 472 25.12 44.00 -36.70
CA LYS A 472 24.07 44.54 -37.60
C LYS A 472 23.13 45.58 -36.99
N GLY A 473 23.20 45.83 -35.68
CA GLY A 473 22.37 46.84 -35.00
C GLY A 473 20.86 46.54 -34.98
N ALA A 474 20.46 45.28 -35.12
CA ALA A 474 19.05 44.88 -35.21
C ALA A 474 18.33 44.91 -33.84
N ASP A 475 17.05 45.35 -33.82
CA ASP A 475 16.21 45.20 -32.61
C ASP A 475 15.92 43.72 -32.35
N TRP A 476 15.83 43.33 -31.07
CA TRP A 476 15.56 41.95 -30.67
C TRP A 476 14.25 41.40 -31.26
N ARG A 477 13.28 42.28 -31.53
CA ARG A 477 12.03 41.95 -32.22
C ARG A 477 12.26 41.52 -33.66
N GLN A 478 13.10 42.24 -34.41
CA GLN A 478 13.39 41.92 -35.82
C GLN A 478 14.12 40.58 -35.95
N VAL A 479 15.01 40.26 -35.00
CA VAL A 479 15.67 38.95 -34.94
C VAL A 479 14.66 37.83 -34.67
N ALA A 480 13.68 38.05 -33.78
CA ALA A 480 12.63 37.07 -33.47
C ALA A 480 11.60 36.91 -34.60
N GLU A 481 11.15 38.00 -35.22
CA GLU A 481 10.16 38.00 -36.29
C GLU A 481 10.69 37.40 -37.61
N GLY A 482 12.00 37.49 -37.85
CA GLY A 482 12.65 36.95 -39.05
C GLY A 482 12.50 35.43 -39.24
N GLU A 483 12.44 34.64 -38.16
CA GLU A 483 12.28 33.19 -38.26
C GLU A 483 10.81 32.75 -38.30
N VAL A 484 9.88 33.52 -37.73
CA VAL A 484 8.42 33.31 -37.93
C VAL A 484 8.05 33.33 -39.41
N TRP A 485 8.78 34.09 -40.23
CA TRP A 485 8.62 34.10 -41.69
C TRP A 485 9.29 32.91 -42.40
N ARG A 486 10.42 32.40 -41.88
CA ARG A 486 11.10 31.20 -42.43
C ARG A 486 10.29 29.93 -42.20
N ASP A 487 9.84 29.69 -40.98
CA ASP A 487 9.06 28.49 -40.65
C ASP A 487 7.74 28.45 -41.43
N ARG A 488 7.09 29.61 -41.66
CA ARG A 488 5.91 29.69 -42.54
C ARG A 488 6.21 29.29 -43.99
N GLN A 489 7.40 29.60 -44.52
CA GLN A 489 7.81 29.17 -45.87
C GLN A 489 8.18 27.68 -45.90
N GLU A 490 8.85 27.16 -44.87
CA GLU A 490 9.19 25.73 -44.75
C GLU A 490 7.93 24.87 -44.58
N CYS A 491 6.94 25.30 -43.77
CA CYS A 491 5.64 24.64 -43.64
C CYS A 491 4.85 24.64 -44.95
N LYS A 492 4.78 25.78 -45.67
CA LYS A 492 4.17 25.83 -47.01
C LYS A 492 4.86 24.89 -47.99
N ARG A 493 6.20 24.84 -47.99
CA ARG A 493 7.01 23.95 -48.84
C ARG A 493 6.82 22.47 -48.51
N ARG A 494 6.31 22.15 -47.31
CA ARG A 494 5.98 20.79 -46.84
C ARG A 494 4.48 20.47 -46.89
N GLY A 495 3.64 21.34 -47.45
CA GLY A 495 2.19 21.12 -47.60
C GLY A 495 1.40 21.16 -46.28
N LEU A 496 1.97 21.74 -45.22
CA LEU A 496 1.30 21.87 -43.92
C LEU A 496 0.57 23.22 -43.83
N GLU A 497 -0.76 23.19 -43.91
CA GLU A 497 -1.59 24.35 -43.58
C GLU A 497 -1.58 24.61 -42.07
N THR A 498 -1.39 25.87 -41.68
CA THR A 498 -1.50 26.32 -40.29
C THR A 498 -2.76 27.15 -40.13
N SER A 499 -3.78 26.58 -39.48
CA SER A 499 -4.86 27.35 -38.88
C SER A 499 -4.28 28.27 -37.80
N GLY A 500 -4.76 29.52 -37.74
CA GLY A 500 -4.26 30.56 -36.83
C GLY A 500 -4.67 30.41 -35.38
#